data_AF-A0A1G2BV78-F1
#
_entry.id   AF-A0A1G2BV78-F1
#
_cell.length_a   1.000
_cell.length_b   1.000
_cell.length_c   1.000
_cell.angle_alpha   90.00
_cell.angle_beta   90.00
_cell.angle_gamma   90.00
#
_symmetry.space_group_name_H-M   'P 1'
#
loop_
_entity.id
_entity.type
_entity.pdbx_description
1 polymer ?
#
loop_
_entity_poly.entity_id
_entity_poly.type
_entity_poly.pdbx_seq_one_letter_code
_entity_poly.pdbx_strand_id
1 'polypeptide(L)'
;MIRRSGFTLVEVVVASAVFLIIVAAFGGAVIYSQGGMTRAGERGRASFLALEGIEATRAIRDASFAALTDGQHGLAVSGGRWSFSDTSDVTGIFTRQIGITSLDANRKRVAATVSWTQPQQRQGSVELVSVLANWTTLTGGSGGTCASICQGMGYLNGTCRQNPSSCVQNGETHESSGDQFCKGSGRIQSTNNTCCCQP
;
A
#
# COMPACT_ATOMS: atom_id res chain seq x y z
N MET A 1 45.36 15.67 65.87
CA MET A 1 44.23 15.00 65.19
C MET A 1 42.94 15.61 65.69
N ILE A 2 42.30 16.50 64.93
CA ILE A 2 41.01 17.09 65.32
C ILE A 2 39.91 16.11 64.87
N ARG A 3 39.27 15.46 65.83
CA ARG A 3 38.13 14.55 65.61
C ARG A 3 36.90 15.41 65.32
N ARG A 4 36.41 15.40 64.07
CA ARG A 4 35.12 16.02 63.71
C ARG A 4 33.98 15.08 64.08
N SER A 5 33.42 15.24 65.27
CA SER A 5 32.30 14.46 65.79
C SER A 5 31.10 15.38 65.97
N GLY A 6 30.30 15.59 64.92
CA GLY A 6 29.16 16.51 65.03
C GLY A 6 28.22 16.63 63.82
N PHE A 7 28.39 15.86 62.75
CA PHE A 7 27.58 16.01 61.52
C PHE A 7 26.91 14.73 61.00
N THR A 8 26.99 13.61 61.72
CA THR A 8 26.51 12.30 61.23
C THR A 8 24.98 12.22 61.07
N LEU A 9 24.21 12.84 61.96
CA LEU A 9 22.74 12.76 61.91
C LEU A 9 22.15 13.59 60.76
N VAL A 10 22.68 14.81 60.53
CA VAL A 10 22.26 15.67 59.42
C VAL A 10 22.63 15.02 58.08
N GLU A 11 23.81 14.43 57.98
CA GLU A 11 24.25 13.72 56.77
C GLU A 11 23.35 12.54 56.43
N VAL A 12 22.93 11.74 57.42
CA VAL A 12 21.99 10.63 57.20
C VAL A 12 20.61 11.12 56.77
N VAL A 13 20.11 12.20 57.36
CA VAL A 13 18.81 12.78 56.97
C VAL A 13 18.86 13.37 55.56
N VAL A 14 19.94 14.06 55.19
CA VAL A 14 20.11 14.61 53.84
C VAL A 14 20.31 13.50 52.82
N ALA A 15 21.15 12.50 53.12
CA ALA A 15 21.38 11.36 52.24
C ALA A 15 20.11 10.55 51.98
N SER A 16 19.30 10.31 53.02
CA SER A 16 18.01 9.63 52.87
C SER A 16 16.99 10.47 52.09
N ALA A 17 16.93 11.78 52.32
CA ALA A 17 16.06 12.67 51.54
C ALA A 17 16.43 12.67 50.05
N VAL A 18 17.73 12.79 49.72
CA VAL A 18 18.22 12.75 48.33
C VAL A 18 17.96 11.38 47.71
N PHE A 19 18.20 10.29 48.44
CA PHE A 19 17.94 8.93 47.97
C PHE A 19 16.46 8.73 47.61
N LEU A 20 15.53 9.18 48.44
CA LEU A 20 14.10 9.06 48.16
C LEU A 20 13.67 9.86 46.92
N ILE A 21 14.24 11.05 46.72
CA ILE A 21 13.98 11.86 45.51
C ILE A 21 14.45 11.10 44.26
N ILE A 22 15.64 10.51 44.31
CA ILE A 22 16.20 9.72 43.20
C ILE A 22 15.30 8.51 42.91
N VAL A 23 14.94 7.72 43.92
CA VAL A 23 14.08 6.54 43.75
C VAL A 23 12.73 6.91 43.13
N ALA A 24 12.10 7.99 43.59
CA ALA A 24 10.84 8.47 43.04
C ALA A 24 10.98 8.92 41.57
N ALA A 25 12.04 9.68 41.25
CA ALA A 25 12.30 10.15 39.89
C ALA A 25 12.55 8.99 38.91
N PHE A 26 13.40 8.03 39.29
CA PHE A 26 13.70 6.85 38.46
C PHE A 26 12.50 5.91 38.34
N GLY A 27 11.77 5.68 39.43
CA GLY A 27 10.55 4.85 39.42
C GLY A 27 9.49 5.41 38.47
N GLY A 28 9.28 6.73 38.51
CA GLY A 28 8.41 7.42 37.56
C GLY A 28 8.86 7.23 36.12
N ALA A 29 10.15 7.48 35.84
CA ALA A 29 10.71 7.34 34.49
C ALA A 29 10.53 5.93 33.89
N VAL A 30 10.69 4.88 34.69
CA VAL A 30 10.52 3.47 34.25
C VAL A 30 9.06 3.13 33.96
N ILE A 31 8.11 3.67 34.72
CA ILE A 31 6.68 3.44 34.45
C ILE A 31 6.26 4.15 33.16
N TYR A 32 6.71 5.39 32.96
CA TYR A 32 6.43 6.14 31.74
C TYR A 32 7.07 5.51 30.50
N SER A 33 8.30 4.99 30.61
CA SER A 33 8.99 4.37 29.47
C SER A 33 8.30 3.11 28.96
N GLN A 34 7.75 2.28 29.85
CA GLN A 34 6.99 1.07 29.48
C GLN A 34 5.75 1.41 28.66
N GLY A 35 4.99 2.43 29.06
CA GLY A 35 3.84 2.90 28.28
C GLY A 35 4.21 3.40 26.88
N GLY A 36 5.40 4.00 26.74
CA GLY A 36 5.95 4.40 25.45
C GLY A 36 6.29 3.22 24.54
N MET A 37 6.94 2.19 25.09
CA MET A 37 7.36 0.99 24.34
C MET A 37 6.15 0.19 23.81
N THR A 38 5.10 -0.01 24.61
CA THR A 38 3.89 -0.70 24.16
C THR A 38 3.21 0.05 23.02
N ARG A 39 3.09 1.38 23.12
CA ARG A 39 2.49 2.21 22.06
C ARG A 39 3.29 2.16 20.76
N ALA A 40 4.62 2.19 20.85
CA ALA A 40 5.50 2.03 19.70
C ALA A 40 5.34 0.63 19.07
N GLY A 41 5.26 -0.42 19.90
CA GLY A 41 5.02 -1.80 19.47
C GLY A 41 3.70 -1.97 18.71
N GLU A 42 2.58 -1.47 19.27
CA GLU A 42 1.28 -1.59 18.59
C GLU A 42 1.25 -0.79 17.29
N ARG A 43 1.90 0.37 17.24
CA ARG A 43 2.03 1.12 15.98
C ARG A 43 2.85 0.36 14.94
N GLY A 44 3.93 -0.31 15.34
CA GLY A 44 4.72 -1.18 14.46
C GLY A 44 3.91 -2.36 13.91
N ARG A 45 3.10 -3.01 14.76
CA ARG A 45 2.19 -4.09 14.35
C ARG A 45 1.10 -3.58 13.39
N ALA A 46 0.51 -2.42 13.67
CA ALA A 46 -0.46 -1.78 12.79
C ALA A 46 0.15 -1.47 11.40
N SER A 47 1.39 -0.97 11.35
CA SER A 47 2.11 -0.77 10.09
C SER A 47 2.33 -2.07 9.32
N PHE A 48 2.66 -3.17 10.00
CA PHE A 48 2.80 -4.49 9.36
C PHE A 48 1.48 -5.00 8.79
N LEU A 49 0.36 -4.84 9.51
CA LEU A 49 -0.98 -5.21 9.03
C LEU A 49 -1.43 -4.34 7.84
N ALA A 50 -1.05 -3.05 7.84
CA ALA A 50 -1.33 -2.16 6.72
C ALA A 50 -0.51 -2.55 5.48
N LEU A 51 0.77 -2.92 5.66
CA LEU A 51 1.62 -3.43 4.58
C LEU A 51 1.05 -4.73 3.99
N GLU A 52 0.68 -5.68 4.86
CA GLU A 52 -0.01 -6.90 4.43
C GLU A 52 -1.29 -6.57 3.66
N GLY A 53 -2.05 -5.56 4.08
CA GLY A 53 -3.25 -5.12 3.37
C GLY A 53 -2.98 -4.63 1.94
N ILE A 54 -1.89 -3.87 1.74
CA ILE A 54 -1.44 -3.45 0.41
C ILE A 54 -1.00 -4.65 -0.44
N GLU A 55 -0.24 -5.58 0.14
CA GLU A 55 0.23 -6.78 -0.58
C GLU A 55 -0.91 -7.75 -0.91
N ALA A 56 -1.86 -7.95 -0.02
CA ALA A 56 -3.08 -8.72 -0.27
C ALA A 56 -3.89 -8.12 -1.41
N THR A 57 -4.05 -6.78 -1.41
CA THR A 57 -4.74 -6.08 -2.50
C THR A 57 -3.98 -6.20 -3.82
N ARG A 58 -2.64 -6.21 -3.79
CA ARG A 58 -1.80 -6.47 -4.97
C ARG A 58 -1.99 -7.90 -5.48
N ALA A 59 -2.07 -8.89 -4.60
CA ALA A 59 -2.34 -10.28 -4.99
C ALA A 59 -3.74 -10.43 -5.63
N ILE A 60 -4.76 -9.75 -5.09
CA ILE A 60 -6.11 -9.72 -5.69
C ILE A 60 -6.07 -9.07 -7.07
N ARG A 61 -5.34 -7.95 -7.22
CA ARG A 61 -5.12 -7.26 -8.49
C ARG A 61 -4.47 -8.18 -9.54
N ASP A 62 -3.47 -8.95 -9.12
CA ASP A 62 -2.74 -9.85 -10.02
C ASP A 62 -3.60 -11.03 -10.48
N ALA A 63 -4.60 -11.43 -9.69
CA ALA A 63 -5.62 -12.37 -10.12
C ALA A 63 -6.65 -11.73 -11.08
N SER A 64 -7.12 -10.52 -10.78
CA SER A 64 -8.00 -9.74 -11.64
C SER A 64 -8.05 -8.27 -11.21
N PHE A 65 -7.64 -7.35 -12.10
CA PHE A 65 -7.77 -5.92 -11.84
C PHE A 65 -9.23 -5.49 -11.62
N ALA A 66 -10.17 -6.14 -12.31
CA ALA A 66 -11.60 -5.86 -12.18
C ALA A 66 -12.18 -6.24 -10.80
N ALA A 67 -11.48 -7.10 -10.04
CA ALA A 67 -11.89 -7.45 -8.67
C ALA A 67 -11.67 -6.31 -7.67
N LEU A 68 -10.88 -5.28 -8.02
CA LEU A 68 -10.69 -4.07 -7.20
C LEU A 68 -11.89 -3.14 -7.37
N THR A 69 -13.02 -3.50 -6.79
CA THR A 69 -14.22 -2.65 -6.78
C THR A 69 -14.08 -1.50 -5.80
N ASP A 70 -14.53 -0.31 -6.18
CA ASP A 70 -14.46 0.86 -5.32
C ASP A 70 -15.32 0.69 -4.07
N GLY A 71 -14.86 1.24 -2.94
CA GLY A 71 -15.52 1.07 -1.65
C GLY A 71 -14.55 0.66 -0.55
N GLN A 72 -15.13 0.19 0.56
CA GLN A 72 -14.40 -0.26 1.74
C GLN A 72 -14.50 -1.76 1.88
N HIS A 73 -13.36 -2.41 2.09
CA HIS A 73 -13.25 -3.86 2.14
C HIS A 73 -12.41 -4.32 3.33
N GLY A 74 -12.79 -5.45 3.92
CA GLY A 74 -11.92 -6.29 4.74
C GLY A 74 -11.17 -7.28 3.86
N LEU A 75 -10.25 -8.01 4.47
CA LEU A 75 -9.53 -9.09 3.83
C LEU A 75 -9.84 -10.44 4.48
N ALA A 76 -9.95 -11.47 3.65
CA ALA A 76 -10.06 -12.86 4.08
C ALA A 76 -9.21 -13.77 3.17
N VAL A 77 -8.81 -14.92 3.69
CA VAL A 77 -8.15 -15.98 2.92
C VAL A 77 -9.16 -17.08 2.63
N SER A 78 -9.44 -17.32 1.35
CA SER A 78 -10.32 -18.40 0.90
C SER A 78 -9.60 -19.22 -0.18
N GLY A 79 -9.58 -20.55 -0.02
CA GLY A 79 -8.88 -21.44 -0.96
C GLY A 79 -7.37 -21.15 -1.11
N GLY A 80 -6.73 -20.65 -0.05
CA GLY A 80 -5.31 -20.29 -0.06
C GLY A 80 -4.98 -18.99 -0.82
N ARG A 81 -5.98 -18.16 -1.12
CA ARG A 81 -5.82 -16.87 -1.81
C ARG A 81 -6.47 -15.75 -1.04
N TRP A 82 -5.95 -14.53 -1.20
CA TRP A 82 -6.56 -13.32 -0.70
C TRP A 82 -7.85 -13.02 -1.46
N SER A 83 -8.86 -12.56 -0.73
CA SER A 83 -10.14 -12.11 -1.23
C SER A 83 -10.65 -10.96 -0.36
N PHE A 84 -11.42 -10.05 -0.96
CA PHE A 84 -12.15 -9.06 -0.17
C PHE A 84 -13.28 -9.74 0.60
N SER A 85 -13.53 -9.26 1.82
CA SER A 85 -14.62 -9.69 2.69
C SER A 85 -15.60 -8.54 2.91
N ASP A 86 -16.17 -8.40 4.12
CA ASP A 86 -17.08 -7.32 4.51
C ASP A 86 -16.40 -5.94 4.43
N THR A 87 -16.84 -4.94 5.19
CA THR A 87 -16.26 -3.59 5.13
C THR A 87 -14.91 -3.44 5.84
N SER A 88 -14.52 -4.42 6.66
CA SER A 88 -13.28 -4.44 7.45
C SER A 88 -12.97 -5.85 7.96
N ASP A 89 -11.73 -6.11 8.34
CA ASP A 89 -11.31 -7.33 9.04
C ASP A 89 -10.64 -7.01 10.39
N VAL A 90 -10.68 -7.95 11.33
CA VAL A 90 -10.19 -7.76 12.71
C VAL A 90 -9.10 -8.76 13.03
N THR A 91 -7.96 -8.28 13.53
CA THR A 91 -6.86 -9.10 14.02
C THR A 91 -6.45 -8.63 15.43
N GLY A 92 -6.91 -9.35 16.46
CA GLY A 92 -6.69 -8.95 17.85
C GLY A 92 -7.38 -7.62 18.17
N ILE A 93 -6.59 -6.59 18.51
CA ILE A 93 -7.10 -5.24 18.81
C ILE A 93 -7.20 -4.33 17.58
N PHE A 94 -6.73 -4.81 16.42
CA PHE A 94 -6.64 -4.04 15.19
C PHE A 94 -7.83 -4.30 14.31
N THR A 95 -8.45 -3.22 13.82
CA THR A 95 -9.43 -3.27 12.74
C THR A 95 -8.78 -2.70 11.49
N ARG A 96 -8.72 -3.49 10.42
CA ARG A 96 -8.17 -3.12 9.12
C ARG A 96 -9.29 -2.89 8.12
N GLN A 97 -9.13 -1.86 7.31
CA GLN A 97 -10.04 -1.52 6.22
C GLN A 97 -9.23 -1.10 4.99
N ILE A 98 -9.60 -1.63 3.83
CA ILE A 98 -9.02 -1.34 2.53
C ILE A 98 -9.98 -0.47 1.75
N GLY A 99 -9.63 0.80 1.58
CA GLY A 99 -10.36 1.75 0.75
C GLY A 99 -9.85 1.73 -0.68
N ILE A 100 -10.73 1.48 -1.64
CA ILE A 100 -10.42 1.49 -3.08
C ILE A 100 -11.16 2.63 -3.76
N THR A 101 -10.44 3.39 -4.58
CA THR A 101 -11.02 4.48 -5.39
C THR A 101 -10.41 4.46 -6.79
N SER A 102 -11.25 4.47 -7.82
CA SER A 102 -10.79 4.57 -9.21
C SER A 102 -10.21 5.95 -9.49
N LEU A 103 -9.01 5.99 -10.07
CA LEU A 103 -8.40 7.21 -10.60
C LEU A 103 -8.70 7.33 -12.09
N ASP A 104 -8.64 6.21 -12.81
CA ASP A 104 -9.03 6.06 -14.22
C ASP A 104 -9.25 4.57 -14.54
N ALA A 105 -9.45 4.24 -15.83
CA ALA A 105 -9.71 2.87 -16.30
C ALA A 105 -8.60 1.86 -15.93
N ASN A 106 -7.36 2.30 -15.75
CA ASN A 106 -6.20 1.44 -15.53
C ASN A 106 -5.48 1.72 -14.22
N ARG A 107 -5.97 2.62 -13.36
CA ARG A 107 -5.34 2.97 -12.08
C ARG A 107 -6.36 3.13 -10.97
N LYS A 108 -6.07 2.51 -9.83
CA LYS A 108 -6.87 2.61 -8.61
C LYS A 108 -5.98 3.02 -7.43
N ARG A 109 -6.45 3.96 -6.62
CA ARG A 109 -5.87 4.28 -5.33
C ARG A 109 -6.36 3.25 -4.31
N VAL A 110 -5.43 2.71 -3.53
CA VAL A 110 -5.70 1.78 -2.44
C VAL A 110 -5.15 2.38 -1.15
N ALA A 111 -5.99 2.49 -0.12
CA ALA A 111 -5.62 2.92 1.21
C ALA A 111 -5.89 1.81 2.22
N ALA A 112 -4.85 1.30 2.86
CA ALA A 112 -4.95 0.34 3.94
C ALA A 112 -4.89 1.09 5.28
N THR A 113 -6.03 1.18 5.96
CA THR A 113 -6.18 1.85 7.25
C THR A 113 -6.30 0.81 8.35
N VAL A 114 -5.46 0.90 9.37
CA VAL A 114 -5.50 0.04 10.55
C VAL A 114 -5.71 0.90 11.78
N SER A 115 -6.82 0.67 12.48
CA SER A 115 -7.20 1.38 13.70
C SER A 115 -7.24 0.45 14.91
N TRP A 116 -6.95 1.00 16.08
CA TRP A 116 -7.02 0.27 17.36
C TRP A 116 -7.31 1.22 18.53
N THR A 117 -7.83 0.66 19.62
CA THR A 117 -8.04 1.41 20.87
C THR A 117 -6.80 1.35 21.75
N GLN A 118 -6.36 2.50 22.26
CA GLN A 118 -5.26 2.65 23.22
C GLN A 118 -5.82 2.84 24.64
N PRO A 119 -4.99 2.59 25.69
CA PRO A 119 -5.33 2.97 27.06
C PRO A 119 -5.75 4.44 27.16
N GLN A 120 -6.67 4.75 28.09
CA GLN A 120 -7.35 6.05 28.23
C GLN A 120 -8.25 6.43 27.03
N GLN A 121 -8.83 5.43 26.34
CA GLN A 121 -9.79 5.61 25.24
C GLN A 121 -9.29 6.46 24.06
N ARG A 122 -7.97 6.54 23.87
CA ARG A 122 -7.41 7.18 22.67
C ARG A 122 -7.50 6.21 21.49
N GLN A 123 -7.72 6.71 20.28
CA GLN A 123 -7.66 5.90 19.07
C GLN A 123 -6.28 6.04 18.43
N GLY A 124 -5.66 4.90 18.11
CA GLY A 124 -4.50 4.82 17.23
C GLY A 124 -4.95 4.49 15.80
N SER A 125 -4.26 5.08 14.81
CA SER A 125 -4.46 4.73 13.40
C SER A 125 -3.15 4.82 12.62
N VAL A 126 -3.01 3.95 11.64
CA VAL A 126 -1.98 3.97 10.60
C VAL A 126 -2.69 3.83 9.26
N GLU A 127 -2.37 4.69 8.29
CA GLU A 127 -2.83 4.58 6.90
C GLU A 127 -1.61 4.43 5.99
N LEU A 128 -1.63 3.43 5.12
CA LEU A 128 -0.69 3.30 4.01
C LEU A 128 -1.45 3.39 2.70
N VAL A 129 -0.88 4.13 1.75
CA VAL A 129 -1.52 4.39 0.45
C VAL A 129 -0.62 3.90 -0.66
N SER A 130 -1.22 3.24 -1.64
CA SER A 130 -0.55 2.84 -2.88
C SER A 130 -1.47 3.10 -4.08
N VAL A 131 -0.87 3.23 -5.26
CA VAL A 131 -1.62 3.26 -6.52
C VAL A 131 -1.31 1.97 -7.26
N LEU A 132 -2.35 1.23 -7.59
CA LEU A 132 -2.25 -0.02 -8.32
C LEU A 132 -2.70 0.22 -9.76
N ALA A 133 -1.80 -0.07 -10.70
CA ALA A 133 -2.10 -0.04 -12.12
C ALA A 133 -2.56 -1.42 -12.61
N ASN A 134 -3.41 -1.42 -13.64
CA ASN A 134 -3.72 -2.59 -14.43
C ASN A 134 -2.49 -2.93 -15.28
N TRP A 135 -1.57 -3.70 -14.72
CA TRP A 135 -0.31 -4.00 -15.40
C TRP A 135 -0.51 -4.89 -16.63
N THR A 136 -1.57 -5.70 -16.66
CA THR A 136 -1.88 -6.59 -17.80
C THR A 136 -2.34 -5.86 -19.06
N THR A 137 -2.86 -4.63 -18.94
CA THR A 137 -3.19 -3.79 -20.10
C THR A 137 -2.01 -2.91 -20.54
N LEU A 138 -1.01 -2.73 -19.67
CA LEU A 138 0.16 -1.89 -19.92
C LEU A 138 1.36 -2.65 -20.51
N THR A 139 1.39 -3.98 -20.37
CA THR A 139 2.40 -4.83 -21.02
C THR A 139 1.72 -5.84 -21.93
N GLY A 140 2.03 -5.77 -23.23
CA GLY A 140 2.55 -6.86 -24.10
C GLY A 140 2.28 -8.35 -23.86
N GLY A 141 1.43 -8.77 -22.92
CA GLY A 141 1.42 -10.11 -22.35
C GLY A 141 0.23 -10.93 -22.80
N SER A 142 0.44 -11.76 -23.82
CA SER A 142 -0.41 -12.88 -24.24
C SER A 142 -1.91 -12.57 -24.38
N GLY A 143 -2.25 -11.79 -25.41
CA GLY A 143 -3.65 -11.54 -25.81
C GLY A 143 -3.93 -10.11 -26.28
N GLY A 144 -2.96 -9.20 -26.12
CA GLY A 144 -3.10 -7.83 -26.61
C GLY A 144 -3.26 -7.78 -28.13
N THR A 145 -4.17 -6.93 -28.58
CA THR A 145 -4.29 -6.51 -29.97
C THR A 145 -3.96 -5.02 -30.06
N CYS A 146 -3.70 -4.52 -31.27
CA CYS A 146 -3.61 -3.07 -31.47
C CYS A 146 -4.84 -2.34 -30.91
N ALA A 147 -6.04 -2.93 -31.07
CA ALA A 147 -7.28 -2.38 -30.52
C ALA A 147 -7.25 -2.23 -29.00
N SER A 148 -6.82 -3.25 -28.25
CA SER A 148 -6.81 -3.19 -26.78
C SER A 148 -5.82 -2.15 -26.24
N ILE A 149 -4.71 -1.92 -26.95
CA ILE A 149 -3.72 -0.88 -26.59
C ILE A 149 -4.29 0.51 -26.82
N CYS A 150 -4.88 0.74 -28.00
CA CYS A 150 -5.53 2.00 -28.33
C CYS A 150 -6.64 2.33 -27.32
N GLN A 151 -7.50 1.36 -27.01
CA GLN A 151 -8.56 1.52 -26.02
C GLN A 151 -8.02 1.81 -24.61
N GLY A 152 -6.91 1.18 -24.22
CA GLY A 152 -6.21 1.46 -22.97
C GLY A 152 -5.66 2.89 -22.86
N MET A 153 -5.42 3.56 -23.99
CA MET A 153 -4.94 4.94 -24.08
C MET A 153 -6.06 5.97 -24.33
N GLY A 154 -7.32 5.53 -24.36
CA GLY A 154 -8.49 6.41 -24.52
C GLY A 154 -8.99 6.60 -25.95
N TYR A 155 -8.47 5.83 -26.90
CA TYR A 155 -8.94 5.80 -28.30
C TYR A 155 -10.15 4.85 -28.46
N LEU A 156 -10.98 5.06 -29.49
CA LEU A 156 -12.17 4.23 -29.72
C LEU A 156 -11.81 2.78 -30.14
N ASN A 157 -10.80 2.64 -30.98
CA ASN A 157 -10.36 1.35 -31.52
C ASN A 157 -8.92 1.43 -32.06
N GLY A 158 -8.35 0.29 -32.46
CA GLY A 158 -7.02 0.19 -33.07
C GLY A 158 -6.95 -0.80 -34.20
N THR A 159 -6.30 -0.41 -35.31
CA THR A 159 -6.12 -1.25 -36.49
C THR A 159 -4.65 -1.39 -36.88
N CYS A 160 -4.26 -2.57 -37.38
CA CYS A 160 -2.91 -2.80 -37.86
C CYS A 160 -2.78 -2.40 -39.34
N ARG A 161 -1.84 -1.49 -39.65
CA ARG A 161 -1.54 -1.00 -41.00
C ARG A 161 -0.07 -1.16 -41.38
N GLN A 162 0.25 -0.82 -42.62
CA GLN A 162 1.55 -1.12 -43.24
C GLN A 162 2.69 -0.22 -42.76
N ASN A 163 2.40 1.03 -42.41
CA ASN A 163 3.40 2.02 -42.01
C ASN A 163 2.72 3.20 -41.27
N PRO A 164 3.48 4.04 -40.55
CA PRO A 164 2.93 5.20 -39.85
C PRO A 164 2.22 6.20 -40.77
N SER A 165 2.66 6.35 -42.02
CA SER A 165 1.99 7.23 -42.99
C SER A 165 0.57 6.74 -43.35
N SER A 166 0.32 5.43 -43.30
CA SER A 166 -1.02 4.86 -43.46
C SER A 166 -1.96 5.28 -42.34
N CYS A 167 -1.48 5.44 -41.10
CA CYS A 167 -2.31 5.92 -40.00
C CYS A 167 -2.81 7.34 -40.30
N VAL A 168 -1.87 8.24 -40.65
CA VAL A 168 -2.18 9.65 -40.96
C VAL A 168 -3.15 9.78 -42.14
N GLN A 169 -2.99 8.96 -43.19
CA GLN A 169 -3.91 8.94 -44.33
C GLN A 169 -5.35 8.55 -43.96
N ASN A 170 -5.53 7.77 -42.89
CA ASN A 170 -6.83 7.33 -42.41
C ASN A 170 -7.36 8.16 -41.22
N GLY A 171 -6.69 9.27 -40.87
CA GLY A 171 -7.08 10.08 -39.72
C GLY A 171 -6.85 9.41 -38.36
N GLU A 172 -5.92 8.45 -38.30
CA GLU A 172 -5.56 7.68 -37.12
C GLU A 172 -4.19 8.13 -36.57
N THR A 173 -4.00 7.96 -35.26
CA THR A 173 -2.71 8.23 -34.60
C THR A 173 -1.85 6.98 -34.54
N HIS A 174 -0.58 7.06 -34.95
CA HIS A 174 0.35 5.94 -34.80
C HIS A 174 0.78 5.77 -33.34
N GLU A 175 0.69 4.55 -32.82
CA GLU A 175 1.10 4.21 -31.46
C GLU A 175 2.12 3.06 -31.45
N SER A 176 3.39 3.43 -31.23
CA SER A 176 4.52 2.50 -31.28
C SER A 176 4.46 1.37 -30.23
N SER A 177 3.81 1.60 -29.10
CA SER A 177 3.58 0.58 -28.06
C SER A 177 2.68 -0.57 -28.57
N GLY A 178 1.85 -0.30 -29.58
CA GLY A 178 0.94 -1.24 -30.21
C GLY A 178 1.54 -2.06 -31.36
N ASP A 179 2.67 -1.63 -31.95
CA ASP A 179 3.27 -2.25 -33.14
C ASP A 179 3.63 -3.73 -32.91
N GLN A 180 4.02 -4.09 -31.68
CA GLN A 180 4.33 -5.46 -31.30
C GLN A 180 3.16 -6.43 -31.49
N PHE A 181 1.91 -5.94 -31.46
CA PHE A 181 0.70 -6.74 -31.65
C PHE A 181 0.26 -6.84 -33.11
N CYS A 182 0.86 -6.03 -33.98
CA CYS A 182 0.66 -6.10 -35.43
C CYS A 182 1.71 -6.98 -36.13
N LYS A 183 2.84 -7.22 -35.46
CA LYS A 183 3.87 -8.16 -35.93
C LYS A 183 3.35 -9.59 -35.72
N GLY A 184 3.19 -10.34 -36.81
CA GLY A 184 2.78 -11.74 -36.75
C GLY A 184 3.68 -12.58 -35.83
N SER A 185 3.12 -13.61 -35.22
CA SER A 185 3.88 -14.52 -34.35
C SER A 185 4.85 -15.39 -35.18
N GLY A 186 6.17 -15.25 -34.95
CA GLY A 186 7.20 -16.10 -35.54
C GLY A 186 8.00 -15.46 -36.70
N ARG A 187 8.54 -16.30 -37.60
CA ARG A 187 9.35 -15.85 -38.76
C ARG A 187 8.54 -15.22 -39.91
N ILE A 188 7.22 -15.10 -39.75
CA ILE A 188 6.33 -14.50 -40.74
C ILE A 188 6.19 -13.02 -40.41
N GLN A 189 6.92 -12.17 -41.12
CA GLN A 189 6.75 -10.72 -41.03
C GLN A 189 5.40 -10.35 -41.65
N SER A 190 4.48 -9.85 -40.82
CA SER A 190 3.23 -9.23 -41.30
C SER A 190 3.57 -7.96 -42.08
N THR A 191 2.92 -7.76 -43.24
CA THR A 191 2.98 -6.50 -43.98
C THR A 191 2.34 -5.35 -43.21
N ASN A 192 1.40 -5.67 -42.30
CA ASN A 192 0.74 -4.71 -41.42
C ASN A 192 1.38 -4.78 -40.04
N ASN A 193 2.46 -4.05 -39.84
CA ASN A 193 3.30 -4.10 -38.63
C ASN A 193 3.16 -2.86 -37.73
N THR A 194 2.30 -1.92 -38.10
CA THR A 194 2.14 -0.61 -37.45
C THR A 194 0.75 -0.54 -36.80
N CYS A 195 0.66 -0.14 -35.54
CA CYS A 195 -0.62 0.05 -34.85
C CYS A 195 -1.12 1.48 -34.98
N CYS A 196 -2.33 1.64 -35.54
CA CYS A 196 -2.99 2.92 -35.74
C CYS A 196 -4.25 3.01 -34.86
N CYS A 197 -4.33 4.03 -34.01
CA CYS A 197 -5.44 4.25 -33.09
C CYS A 197 -6.43 5.28 -33.62
N GLN A 198 -7.72 4.95 -33.52
CA GLN A 198 -8.82 5.80 -33.95
C GLN A 198 -9.22 6.75 -32.81
N PRO A 199 -9.17 8.09 -33.01
CA PRO A 199 -9.62 9.06 -32.02
C PRO A 199 -11.07 8.84 -31.59
#